data_AF-A0A9D3M8U7-F1
#
_entry.id   AF-A0A9D3M8U7-F1
#
_cell.length_a   1.000
_cell.length_b   1.000
_cell.length_c   1.000
_cell.angle_alpha   90.00
_cell.angle_beta   90.00
_cell.angle_gamma   90.00
#
_symmetry.space_group_name_H-M   'P 1'
#
loop_
_entity.id
_entity.type
_entity.pdbx_description
1 polymer ?
#
loop_
_entity_poly.entity_id
_entity_poly.type
_entity_poly.pdbx_seq_one_letter_code
_entity_poly.pdbx_strand_id
1 'polypeptide(L)'
;MWPPRPHPVSTRSRWDPEELKRLIDVAHSLGIVVLLDVVHSHASSNTEDGLNRFDGTDACFFHAAARGEHALWGSRLFNYSSWEVKRFLLSNLRWWMEEYRFDGFRFDGITSMLYHHHGIGETFTGKLCEYFGMQVDEDCLVHLMVTNHLLHTLYPDCITIAEVRADWTACLSRGWS
;
A
#
# COMPACT_ATOMS: atom_id res chain seq x y z
N MET A 1 -19.89 -24.28 0.18
CA MET A 1 -19.57 -24.36 -1.26
C MET A 1 -20.17 -23.11 -1.91
N TRP A 2 -19.33 -22.15 -2.30
CA TRP A 2 -19.75 -20.84 -2.80
C TRP A 2 -19.41 -20.72 -4.29
N PRO A 3 -20.21 -20.05 -5.13
CA PRO A 3 -19.95 -19.94 -6.56
C PRO A 3 -18.82 -18.92 -6.86
N PRO A 4 -18.03 -19.11 -7.94
CA PRO A 4 -16.91 -18.24 -8.25
C PRO A 4 -17.39 -16.88 -8.80
N ARG A 5 -16.75 -15.78 -8.37
CA ARG A 5 -16.84 -14.45 -8.99
C ARG A 5 -15.46 -14.03 -9.51
N PRO A 6 -15.34 -13.48 -10.74
CA PRO A 6 -14.03 -13.26 -11.36
C PRO A 6 -13.54 -11.82 -11.15
N HIS A 7 -12.44 -11.59 -10.42
CA HIS A 7 -11.60 -10.37 -10.44
C HIS A 7 -10.15 -10.69 -9.99
N PRO A 8 -9.12 -9.92 -10.41
CA PRO A 8 -7.79 -10.47 -10.63
C PRO A 8 -6.94 -10.60 -9.36
N VAL A 9 -6.42 -11.81 -9.18
CA VAL A 9 -5.20 -12.12 -8.41
C VAL A 9 -4.00 -11.93 -9.35
N SER A 10 -2.84 -11.54 -8.81
CA SER A 10 -1.55 -11.43 -9.52
C SER A 10 -1.43 -12.35 -10.74
N THR A 11 -1.38 -11.78 -11.94
CA THR A 11 -1.58 -12.47 -13.23
C THR A 11 -0.36 -13.24 -13.76
N ARG A 12 0.63 -13.55 -12.94
CA ARG A 12 1.75 -14.43 -13.36
C ARG A 12 2.37 -15.27 -12.26
N SER A 13 1.64 -15.60 -11.21
CA SER A 13 2.01 -16.71 -10.33
C SER A 13 1.24 -17.95 -10.79
N ARG A 14 1.88 -19.12 -10.72
CA ARG A 14 1.36 -20.42 -11.21
C ARG A 14 0.14 -20.94 -10.43
N TRP A 15 -0.58 -20.07 -9.72
CA TRP A 15 -1.53 -20.46 -8.68
C TRP A 15 -2.92 -19.91 -8.99
N ASP A 16 -3.91 -20.79 -8.95
CA ASP A 16 -5.34 -20.45 -9.00
C ASP A 16 -5.71 -19.64 -7.73
N PRO A 17 -6.55 -18.58 -7.81
CA PRO A 17 -7.10 -17.90 -6.64
C PRO A 17 -7.52 -18.83 -5.48
N GLU A 18 -8.12 -19.98 -5.80
CA GLU A 18 -8.53 -20.95 -4.79
C GLU A 18 -7.36 -21.71 -4.14
N GLU A 19 -6.22 -21.84 -4.80
CA GLU A 19 -4.99 -22.37 -4.20
C GLU A 19 -4.41 -21.43 -3.15
N LEU A 20 -4.46 -20.12 -3.41
CA LEU A 20 -4.01 -19.13 -2.42
C LEU A 20 -4.91 -19.16 -1.17
N LYS A 21 -6.23 -19.22 -1.35
CA LYS A 21 -7.16 -19.38 -0.22
C LYS A 21 -6.87 -20.65 0.59
N ARG A 22 -6.66 -21.78 -0.10
CA ARG A 22 -6.27 -23.04 0.56
C ARG A 22 -4.96 -22.92 1.32
N LEU A 23 -3.97 -22.22 0.78
CA LEU A 23 -2.69 -22.00 1.47
C LEU A 23 -2.90 -21.24 2.78
N ILE A 24 -3.70 -20.17 2.75
CA ILE A 24 -4.00 -19.36 3.94
C ILE A 24 -4.78 -20.19 4.95
N ASP A 25 -5.81 -20.91 4.53
CA ASP A 25 -6.59 -21.79 5.43
C ASP A 25 -5.71 -22.88 6.08
N VAL A 26 -4.76 -23.46 5.35
CA VAL A 26 -3.81 -24.43 5.91
C VAL A 26 -2.88 -23.76 6.92
N ALA A 27 -2.34 -22.58 6.63
CA ALA A 27 -1.51 -21.82 7.57
C ALA A 27 -2.29 -21.53 8.86
N HIS A 28 -3.54 -21.08 8.74
CA HIS A 28 -4.43 -20.86 9.88
C HIS A 28 -4.72 -22.13 10.68
N SER A 29 -4.89 -23.28 10.02
CA SER A 29 -5.07 -24.57 10.71
C SER A 29 -3.86 -24.98 11.55
N LEU A 30 -2.69 -24.43 11.25
CA LEU A 30 -1.44 -24.62 11.98
C LEU A 30 -1.18 -23.50 13.00
N GLY A 31 -2.09 -22.54 13.15
CA GLY A 31 -1.91 -21.37 14.02
C GLY A 31 -0.89 -20.35 13.51
N ILE A 32 -0.63 -20.32 12.20
CA ILE A 32 0.33 -19.41 11.56
C ILE A 32 -0.41 -18.19 11.03
N VAL A 33 0.05 -17.01 11.42
CA VAL A 33 -0.39 -15.71 10.89
C VAL A 33 0.20 -15.50 9.49
N VAL A 34 -0.62 -15.02 8.56
CA VAL A 34 -0.23 -14.73 7.18
C VAL A 34 -0.46 -13.25 6.88
N LEU A 35 0.64 -12.55 6.57
CA LEU A 35 0.62 -11.14 6.18
C LEU A 35 0.85 -11.01 4.67
N LEU A 36 0.13 -10.09 4.03
CA LEU A 36 0.33 -9.75 2.62
C LEU A 36 1.23 -8.52 2.49
N ASP A 37 2.16 -8.57 1.53
CA ASP A 37 2.94 -7.41 1.14
C ASP A 37 2.13 -6.53 0.18
N VAL A 38 1.88 -5.28 0.58
CA VAL A 38 1.05 -4.33 -0.14
C VAL A 38 1.90 -3.19 -0.66
N VAL A 39 1.93 -3.07 -1.99
CA VAL A 39 2.64 -2.00 -2.69
C VAL A 39 1.64 -0.91 -3.09
N HIS A 40 1.37 0.00 -2.17
CA HIS A 40 0.57 1.21 -2.41
C HIS A 40 1.43 2.46 -2.62
N SER A 41 2.76 2.30 -2.59
CA SER A 41 3.73 3.37 -2.78
C SER A 41 3.87 3.82 -4.23
N HIS A 42 3.65 2.90 -5.17
CA HIS A 42 3.75 3.15 -6.61
C HIS A 42 3.04 2.07 -7.41
N ALA A 43 2.89 2.30 -8.71
CA ALA A 43 2.43 1.31 -9.68
C ALA A 43 3.36 1.26 -10.90
N SER A 44 3.31 0.15 -11.64
CA SER A 44 4.05 0.02 -12.90
C SER A 44 3.72 1.15 -13.88
N SER A 45 4.73 1.62 -14.60
CA SER A 45 4.58 2.58 -15.71
C SER A 45 4.11 1.92 -17.02
N ASN A 46 3.93 0.59 -17.04
CA ASN A 46 3.40 -0.13 -18.20
C ASN A 46 1.94 0.31 -18.47
N THR A 47 1.68 0.76 -19.70
CA THR A 47 0.35 1.18 -20.16
C THR A 47 -0.48 0.05 -20.77
N GLU A 48 0.14 -1.07 -21.15
CA GLU A 48 -0.54 -2.21 -21.77
C GLU A 48 -1.24 -3.09 -20.73
N ASP A 49 -0.55 -3.37 -19.61
CA ASP A 49 -1.02 -4.31 -18.58
C ASP A 49 -1.25 -3.66 -17.20
N GLY A 50 -1.04 -2.35 -17.08
CA GLY A 50 -1.03 -1.62 -15.81
C GLY A 50 -2.10 -0.53 -15.69
N LEU A 51 -2.05 0.17 -14.56
CA LEU A 51 -2.96 1.30 -14.28
C LEU A 51 -2.54 2.59 -15.01
N ASN A 52 -1.36 2.62 -15.63
CA ASN A 52 -0.85 3.81 -16.29
C ASN A 52 -1.68 4.14 -17.54
N ARG A 53 -2.16 5.39 -17.62
CA ARG A 53 -3.04 5.86 -18.70
C ARG A 53 -4.31 5.03 -18.90
N PHE A 54 -4.87 4.53 -17.80
CA PHE A 54 -6.06 3.68 -17.81
C PHE A 54 -7.26 4.30 -18.57
N ASP A 55 -7.48 5.61 -18.46
CA ASP A 55 -8.52 6.34 -19.18
C ASP A 55 -7.98 7.18 -20.37
N GLY A 56 -6.73 6.92 -20.77
CA GLY A 56 -6.00 7.71 -21.77
C GLY A 56 -5.30 8.95 -21.22
N THR A 57 -5.53 9.34 -19.96
CA THR A 57 -4.87 10.49 -19.30
C THR A 57 -3.75 10.04 -18.36
N ASP A 58 -2.76 10.88 -18.10
CA ASP A 58 -1.65 10.56 -17.18
C ASP A 58 -1.98 10.74 -15.70
N ALA A 59 -3.18 11.26 -15.39
CA ALA A 59 -3.57 11.75 -14.06
C ALA A 59 -4.81 11.06 -13.45
N CYS A 60 -5.29 9.97 -14.06
CA CYS A 60 -6.46 9.23 -13.57
C CYS A 60 -6.25 8.68 -12.14
N PHE A 61 -5.22 7.85 -11.97
CA PHE A 61 -4.82 7.29 -10.68
C PHE A 61 -3.60 7.98 -10.05
N PHE A 62 -2.85 8.74 -10.85
CA PHE A 62 -1.53 9.23 -10.52
C PHE A 62 -1.50 10.75 -10.48
N HIS A 63 -0.47 11.32 -9.85
CA HIS A 63 -0.20 12.74 -10.06
C HIS A 63 0.22 13.00 -11.52
N ALA A 64 -0.04 14.21 -12.02
CA ALA A 64 0.40 14.64 -13.34
C ALA A 64 1.88 15.07 -13.33
N ALA A 65 2.51 15.06 -14.50
CA ALA A 65 3.88 15.54 -14.71
C ALA A 65 4.90 14.93 -13.73
N ALA A 66 5.91 15.70 -13.31
CA ALA A 66 7.03 15.22 -12.51
C ALA A 66 6.62 14.66 -11.13
N ARG A 67 5.51 15.15 -10.54
CA ARG A 67 5.00 14.60 -9.25
C ARG A 67 4.45 13.18 -9.40
N GLY A 68 4.07 12.79 -10.61
CA GLY A 68 3.52 11.46 -10.92
C GLY A 68 4.54 10.36 -11.16
N GLU A 69 5.83 10.67 -11.10
CA GLU A 69 6.89 9.75 -11.52
C GLU A 69 7.94 9.57 -10.42
N HIS A 70 8.24 8.31 -10.10
CA HIS A 70 9.34 7.97 -9.21
C HIS A 70 10.61 7.69 -10.03
N ALA A 71 11.46 8.71 -10.19
CA ALA A 71 12.59 8.68 -11.13
C ALA A 71 13.55 7.49 -10.93
N LEU A 72 13.79 7.06 -9.69
CA LEU A 72 14.68 5.93 -9.40
C LEU A 72 14.07 4.57 -9.76
N TRP A 73 12.75 4.45 -9.72
CA TRP A 73 12.04 3.18 -9.93
C TRP A 73 11.43 3.08 -11.33
N GLY A 74 11.34 4.19 -12.07
CA GLY A 74 10.64 4.25 -13.34
C GLY A 74 9.15 3.91 -13.21
N SER A 75 8.55 4.25 -12.06
CA SER A 75 7.18 3.89 -11.69
C SER A 75 6.28 5.13 -11.52
N ARG A 76 4.97 4.91 -11.38
CA ARG A 76 3.95 5.96 -11.25
C ARG A 76 3.51 6.12 -9.79
N LEU A 77 3.35 7.36 -9.36
CA LEU A 77 3.00 7.74 -7.98
C LEU A 77 1.52 8.11 -7.86
N PHE A 78 0.80 7.43 -6.96
CA PHE A 78 -0.64 7.61 -6.77
C PHE A 78 -0.98 9.03 -6.32
N ASN A 79 -2.12 9.53 -6.80
CA ASN A 79 -2.68 10.77 -6.30
C ASN A 79 -3.55 10.49 -5.06
N TYR A 80 -2.95 10.47 -3.88
CA TYR A 80 -3.64 10.18 -2.62
C TYR A 80 -4.72 11.22 -2.26
N SER A 81 -4.71 12.41 -2.86
CA SER A 81 -5.78 13.40 -2.65
C SER A 81 -7.11 12.96 -3.30
N SER A 82 -7.05 12.21 -4.41
CA SER A 82 -8.21 11.82 -5.22
C SER A 82 -9.12 10.82 -4.50
N TRP A 83 -10.43 11.09 -4.55
CA TRP A 83 -11.43 10.26 -3.88
C TRP A 83 -11.51 8.84 -4.45
N GLU A 84 -11.41 8.73 -5.78
CA GLU A 84 -11.49 7.43 -6.45
C GLU A 84 -10.20 6.62 -6.28
N VAL A 85 -9.04 7.28 -6.17
CA VAL A 85 -7.79 6.62 -5.79
C VAL A 85 -7.86 6.09 -4.36
N LYS A 86 -8.34 6.92 -3.41
CA LYS A 86 -8.58 6.47 -2.02
C LYS A 86 -9.55 5.28 -1.99
N ARG A 87 -10.66 5.35 -2.72
CA ARG A 87 -11.64 4.27 -2.81
C ARG A 87 -10.99 3.00 -3.36
N PHE A 88 -10.20 3.11 -4.42
CA PHE A 88 -9.50 1.98 -5.03
C PHE A 88 -8.53 1.31 -4.04
N LEU A 89 -7.64 2.08 -3.41
CA LEU A 89 -6.63 1.56 -2.47
C LEU A 89 -7.26 0.96 -1.20
N LEU A 90 -8.26 1.63 -0.60
CA LEU A 90 -8.94 1.11 0.59
C LEU A 90 -9.77 -0.14 0.27
N SER A 91 -10.45 -0.16 -0.88
CA SER A 91 -11.22 -1.34 -1.30
C SER A 91 -10.30 -2.52 -1.62
N ASN A 92 -9.09 -2.27 -2.11
CA ASN A 92 -8.09 -3.31 -2.34
C ASN A 92 -7.69 -4.01 -1.03
N LEU A 93 -7.46 -3.26 0.06
CA LEU A 93 -7.15 -3.85 1.36
C LEU A 93 -8.31 -4.66 1.91
N ARG A 94 -9.52 -4.10 1.85
CA ARG A 94 -10.74 -4.79 2.26
C ARG A 94 -10.93 -6.12 1.50
N TRP A 95 -10.69 -6.11 0.19
CA TRP A 95 -10.79 -7.31 -0.65
C TRP A 95 -9.86 -8.43 -0.18
N TRP A 96 -8.61 -8.11 0.15
CA TRP A 96 -7.66 -9.10 0.67
C TRP A 96 -8.07 -9.64 2.05
N MET A 97 -8.60 -8.79 2.94
CA MET A 97 -9.10 -9.23 4.24
C MET A 97 -10.33 -10.14 4.10
N GLU A 98 -11.32 -9.76 3.31
CA GLU A 98 -12.61 -10.46 3.25
C GLU A 98 -12.55 -11.74 2.41
N GLU A 99 -11.87 -11.71 1.27
CA GLU A 99 -11.91 -12.83 0.32
C GLU A 99 -10.80 -13.85 0.53
N TYR A 100 -9.64 -13.39 1.00
CA TYR A 100 -8.46 -14.25 1.21
C TYR A 100 -8.15 -14.47 2.68
N ARG A 101 -8.74 -13.68 3.59
CA ARG A 101 -8.56 -13.83 5.04
C ARG A 101 -7.11 -13.68 5.48
N PHE A 102 -6.38 -12.74 4.87
CA PHE A 102 -5.09 -12.34 5.43
C PHE A 102 -5.28 -11.76 6.85
N ASP A 103 -4.26 -11.92 7.69
CA ASP A 103 -4.27 -11.43 9.07
C ASP A 103 -3.74 -10.00 9.19
N GLY A 104 -3.29 -9.43 8.07
CA GLY A 104 -2.73 -8.10 8.03
C GLY A 104 -1.80 -7.85 6.85
N PHE A 105 -1.10 -6.71 6.92
CA PHE A 105 -0.34 -6.17 5.80
C PHE A 105 1.04 -5.65 6.22
N ARG A 106 2.02 -5.86 5.35
CA ARG A 106 3.23 -5.05 5.30
C ARG A 106 3.05 -4.02 4.18
N PHE A 107 3.18 -2.74 4.48
CA PHE A 107 3.16 -1.68 3.49
C PHE A 107 4.60 -1.38 3.03
N ASP A 108 4.83 -1.60 1.74
CA ASP A 108 6.14 -1.45 1.10
C ASP A 108 6.38 -0.01 0.63
N GLY A 109 7.60 0.49 0.83
CA GLY A 109 8.01 1.81 0.34
C GLY A 109 7.40 2.99 1.09
N ILE A 110 7.06 2.86 2.38
CA ILE A 110 6.43 3.94 3.16
C ILE A 110 7.30 5.21 3.19
N THR A 111 8.62 5.08 3.26
CA THR A 111 9.52 6.26 3.15
C THR A 111 9.37 7.00 1.81
N SER A 112 9.11 6.28 0.72
CA SER A 112 8.86 6.90 -0.58
C SER A 112 7.53 7.66 -0.58
N MET A 113 6.55 7.18 0.18
CA MET A 113 5.23 7.80 0.23
C MET A 113 5.23 9.05 1.12
N LEU A 114 5.91 9.01 2.27
CA LEU A 114 5.85 10.06 3.29
C LEU A 114 6.52 11.37 2.88
N TYR A 115 7.43 11.36 1.90
CA TYR A 115 8.22 12.53 1.54
C TYR A 115 8.23 12.78 0.04
N HIS A 116 8.16 14.04 -0.37
CA HIS A 116 8.24 14.45 -1.78
C HIS A 116 9.60 14.15 -2.42
N HIS A 117 10.68 14.03 -1.63
CA HIS A 117 12.00 13.58 -2.10
C HIS A 117 12.15 12.05 -2.05
N HIS A 118 11.14 11.32 -1.58
CA HIS A 118 11.09 9.85 -1.50
C HIS A 118 12.21 9.19 -0.69
N GLY A 119 12.88 9.97 0.17
CA GLY A 119 14.11 9.56 0.86
C GLY A 119 15.35 9.40 -0.04
N ILE A 120 15.30 9.85 -1.30
CA ILE A 120 16.43 9.77 -2.24
C ILE A 120 17.45 10.85 -1.90
N GLY A 121 18.69 10.45 -1.63
CA GLY A 121 19.79 11.37 -1.33
C GLY A 121 19.74 12.00 0.07
N GLU A 122 18.74 11.66 0.87
CA GLU A 122 18.57 12.16 2.23
C GLU A 122 19.14 11.20 3.27
N THR A 123 19.73 11.75 4.32
CA THR A 123 20.21 10.99 5.49
C THR A 123 19.42 11.43 6.72
N PHE A 124 18.72 10.49 7.33
CA PHE A 124 17.97 10.72 8.56
C PHE A 124 18.92 10.60 9.76
N THR A 125 19.27 11.72 10.38
CA THR A 125 20.18 11.80 11.52
C THR A 125 19.46 11.76 12.88
N GLY A 126 18.14 11.72 12.87
CA GLY A 126 17.31 11.75 14.08
C GLY A 126 16.85 13.15 14.47
N LYS A 127 17.13 14.18 13.65
CA LYS A 127 16.68 15.54 13.92
C LYS A 127 15.23 15.72 13.49
N LEU A 128 14.42 16.30 14.35
CA LEU A 128 12.97 16.44 14.13
C LEU A 128 12.61 17.15 12.81
N CYS A 129 13.40 18.14 12.39
CA CYS A 129 13.15 18.88 11.15
C CYS A 129 13.31 18.03 9.87
N GLU A 130 14.00 16.90 9.94
CA GLU A 130 14.12 15.94 8.83
C GLU A 130 12.82 15.16 8.66
N TYR A 131 12.10 14.92 9.77
CA TYR A 131 10.85 14.17 9.79
C TYR A 131 9.61 15.03 9.57
N PHE A 132 9.65 16.29 10.00
CA PHE A 132 8.52 17.21 9.97
C PHE A 132 8.89 18.51 9.26
N GLY A 133 8.13 18.85 8.22
CA GLY A 133 8.30 20.09 7.45
C GLY A 133 7.60 20.00 6.09
N MET A 134 7.89 20.97 5.22
CA MET A 134 7.27 21.07 3.88
C MET A 134 7.64 19.92 2.93
N GLN A 135 8.60 19.09 3.30
CA GLN A 135 8.99 17.90 2.54
C GLN A 135 8.02 16.73 2.72
N VAL A 136 7.17 16.76 3.75
CA VAL A 136 6.22 15.68 4.05
C VAL A 136 5.06 15.74 3.07
N ASP A 137 4.69 14.59 2.49
CA ASP A 137 3.48 14.48 1.69
C ASP A 137 2.26 14.29 2.60
N GLU A 138 1.52 15.39 2.82
CA GLU A 138 0.34 15.41 3.68
C GLU A 138 -0.80 14.54 3.13
N ASP A 139 -0.97 14.45 1.81
CA ASP A 139 -2.00 13.62 1.18
C ASP A 139 -1.75 12.15 1.49
N CYS A 140 -0.49 11.72 1.39
CA CYS A 140 -0.07 10.38 1.79
C CYS A 140 -0.28 10.14 3.29
N LEU A 141 0.17 11.07 4.13
CA LEU A 141 0.05 10.92 5.59
C LEU A 141 -1.41 10.70 6.01
N VAL A 142 -2.33 11.50 5.45
CA VAL A 142 -3.77 11.34 5.67
C VAL A 142 -4.26 9.98 5.15
N HIS A 143 -3.82 9.55 3.97
CA HIS A 143 -4.19 8.24 3.44
C HIS A 143 -3.75 7.09 4.36
N LEU A 144 -2.52 7.12 4.89
CA LEU A 144 -2.01 6.11 5.82
C LEU A 144 -2.78 6.12 7.15
N MET A 145 -3.07 7.31 7.71
CA MET A 145 -3.86 7.42 8.94
C MET A 145 -5.27 6.86 8.77
N VAL A 146 -5.96 7.21 7.67
CA VAL A 146 -7.30 6.70 7.36
C VAL A 146 -7.27 5.20 7.13
N THR A 147 -6.27 4.70 6.39
CA THR A 147 -6.10 3.27 6.11
C THR A 147 -5.94 2.47 7.40
N ASN A 148 -5.01 2.90 8.26
CA ASN A 148 -4.74 2.22 9.52
C ASN A 148 -5.96 2.28 10.44
N HIS A 149 -6.59 3.44 10.60
CA HIS A 149 -7.81 3.57 11.40
C HIS A 149 -8.94 2.65 10.90
N LEU A 150 -9.15 2.59 9.58
CA LEU A 150 -10.19 1.77 8.98
C LEU A 150 -9.92 0.27 9.19
N LEU A 151 -8.68 -0.18 8.98
CA LEU A 151 -8.30 -1.58 9.17
C LEU A 151 -8.54 -2.02 10.62
N HIS A 152 -8.05 -1.26 11.60
CA HIS A 152 -8.21 -1.59 13.02
C HIS A 152 -9.64 -1.42 13.53
N THR A 153 -10.45 -0.58 12.88
CA THR A 153 -11.88 -0.43 13.23
C THR A 153 -12.71 -1.60 12.72
N LEU A 154 -12.44 -2.06 11.49
CA LEU A 154 -13.21 -3.15 10.87
C LEU A 154 -12.67 -4.54 11.25
N TYR A 155 -11.37 -4.65 11.47
CA TYR A 155 -10.65 -5.88 11.75
C TYR A 155 -9.70 -5.64 12.95
N PRO A 156 -10.21 -5.72 14.19
CA PRO A 156 -9.44 -5.35 15.39
C PRO A 156 -8.14 -6.14 15.62
N ASP A 157 -8.06 -7.36 15.08
CA ASP A 157 -6.88 -8.23 15.18
C ASP A 157 -5.89 -8.06 14.00
N CYS A 158 -6.15 -7.11 13.09
CA CYS A 158 -5.34 -6.88 11.91
C CYS A 158 -3.94 -6.37 12.28
N ILE A 159 -2.90 -6.98 11.72
CA ILE A 159 -1.52 -6.54 11.94
C ILE A 159 -1.08 -5.62 10.79
N THR A 160 -0.59 -4.44 11.11
CA THR A 160 -0.09 -3.48 10.10
C THR A 160 1.38 -3.18 10.35
N ILE A 161 2.23 -3.42 9.36
CA ILE A 161 3.68 -3.19 9.42
C ILE A 161 4.06 -2.19 8.33
N ALA A 162 4.89 -1.20 8.66
CA ALA A 162 5.40 -0.21 7.71
C ALA A 162 6.88 -0.50 7.40
N GLU A 163 7.25 -0.59 6.11
CA GLU A 163 8.65 -0.62 5.69
C GLU A 163 9.19 0.81 5.59
N VAL A 164 9.99 1.21 6.58
CA VAL A 164 10.52 2.58 6.67
C VAL A 164 12.05 2.54 6.81
N ARG A 165 12.75 3.36 6.01
CA ARG A 165 14.22 3.50 6.03
C ARG A 165 14.75 4.53 7.02
N ALA A 166 13.87 5.40 7.51
CA ALA A 166 14.20 6.41 8.52
C ALA A 166 13.87 5.85 9.92
N ASP A 167 14.63 6.26 10.94
CA ASP A 167 14.41 5.85 12.32
C ASP A 167 13.15 6.55 12.89
N TRP A 168 11.98 6.04 12.49
CA TRP A 168 10.65 6.51 12.93
C TRP A 168 10.26 6.00 14.32
N THR A 169 11.20 5.40 15.07
CA THR A 169 10.94 4.81 16.39
C THR A 169 10.31 5.82 17.37
N ALA A 170 10.58 7.12 17.19
CA ALA A 170 9.96 8.20 17.97
C ALA A 170 8.47 8.45 17.65
N CYS A 171 8.01 8.16 16.43
CA CYS A 171 6.69 8.57 15.94
C CYS A 171 5.67 7.42 15.83
N LEU A 172 6.13 6.17 15.75
CA LEU A 172 5.26 4.98 15.61
C LEU A 172 4.72 4.41 16.93
N SER A 173 5.05 5.02 18.07
CA SER A 173 4.89 4.41 19.40
C SER A 173 3.43 4.21 19.90
N ARG A 174 2.38 4.59 19.16
CA ARG A 174 0.99 4.48 19.67
C ARG A 174 -0.12 4.13 18.66
N GLY A 175 0.18 3.64 17.46
CA GLY A 175 -0.87 3.39 16.46
C GLY A 175 -0.70 2.18 15.55
N TRP A 176 0.38 1.41 15.71
CA TRP A 176 0.75 0.32 14.80
C TRP A 176 0.96 -1.00 15.54
N SER A 177 0.26 -1.18 16.67
CA SER A 177 0.30 -2.37 17.53
C SER A 177 -1.08 -2.94 17.71
#